data_AF-A0A925ISM8-F1
#
_entry.id   AF-A0A925ISM8-F1
#
_cell.length_a   1.000
_cell.length_b   1.000
_cell.length_c   1.000
_cell.angle_alpha   90.00
_cell.angle_beta   90.00
_cell.angle_gamma   90.00
#
_symmetry.space_group_name_H-M   'P 1'
#
loop_
_entity.id
_entity.type
_entity.pdbx_description
1 polymer ?
#
loop_
_entity_poly.entity_id
_entity_poly.type
_entity_poly.pdbx_seq_one_letter_code
_entity_poly.pdbx_strand_id
1 'polypeptide(L)'
;SGTEPVDRQPKNHRNAPWPVRKGGIILAIYKHSLSLSLLLLFIISFMLHWYGSNKDFNQIESLEGRRTETMWQYLGNSRLWFESFQNWQSEFLSVFAIIFLSIYLREIGSPQSKPVDAPHSETGE
;
A
#
# COMPACT_ATOMS: atom_id res chain seq x y z
N SER A 1 -1.60 28.54 -8.86
CA SER A 1 -2.32 27.29 -8.59
C SER A 1 -2.06 26.39 -9.80
N GLY A 2 -1.11 25.45 -9.66
CA GLY A 2 -0.52 24.73 -10.78
C GLY A 2 -1.47 23.68 -11.36
N THR A 3 -1.64 23.68 -12.68
CA THR A 3 -2.38 22.65 -13.41
C THR A 3 -1.42 21.56 -13.84
N GLU A 4 -1.08 20.65 -12.93
CA GLU A 4 -0.31 19.47 -13.32
C GLU A 4 -1.16 18.54 -14.20
N PRO A 5 -0.57 17.85 -15.19
CA PRO A 5 -1.31 16.94 -16.06
C PRO A 5 -2.02 15.80 -15.29
N VAL A 6 -1.55 15.47 -14.08
CA VAL A 6 -2.14 14.47 -13.18
C VAL A 6 -3.48 14.89 -12.59
N ASP A 7 -3.73 16.19 -12.45
CA ASP A 7 -4.95 16.74 -11.84
C ASP A 7 -6.12 16.90 -12.84
N ARG A 8 -5.90 16.53 -14.10
CA ARG A 8 -6.92 16.67 -15.14
C ARG A 8 -8.04 15.67 -14.91
N GLN A 9 -9.27 16.17 -14.76
CA GLN A 9 -10.44 15.30 -14.69
C GLN A 9 -10.56 14.45 -15.96
N PRO A 10 -10.85 13.14 -15.83
CA PRO A 10 -10.94 12.24 -16.97
C PRO A 10 -12.06 12.69 -17.91
N LYS A 11 -11.71 13.04 -19.15
CA LYS A 11 -12.65 13.44 -20.19
C LYS A 11 -13.06 12.21 -21.00
N ASN A 12 -14.35 12.13 -21.33
CA ASN A 12 -14.84 11.06 -22.20
C ASN A 12 -14.41 11.33 -23.64
N HIS A 13 -13.59 10.45 -24.22
CA HIS A 13 -13.21 10.47 -25.63
C HIS A 13 -13.24 9.05 -26.22
N ARG A 14 -13.28 8.95 -27.55
CA ARG A 14 -13.49 7.67 -28.27
C ARG A 14 -12.46 6.58 -27.92
N ASN A 15 -11.23 6.98 -27.59
CA ASN A 15 -10.12 6.10 -27.21
C ASN A 15 -9.93 5.97 -25.69
N ALA A 16 -10.84 6.51 -24.86
CA ALA A 16 -10.71 6.43 -23.42
C ALA A 16 -10.98 4.99 -22.93
N PRO A 17 -10.34 4.55 -21.82
CA PRO A 17 -10.65 3.27 -21.19
C PRO A 17 -12.15 3.15 -20.94
N TRP A 18 -12.70 1.95 -21.11
CA TRP A 18 -14.15 1.70 -20.96
C TRP A 18 -14.76 2.24 -19.64
N PRO A 19 -14.08 2.21 -18.48
CA PRO A 19 -14.58 2.84 -17.25
C PRO A 19 -14.82 4.35 -17.37
N VAL A 20 -13.97 5.06 -18.11
CA VAL A 20 -14.09 6.51 -18.39
C VAL A 20 -15.24 6.79 -19.35
N ARG A 21 -15.46 5.90 -20.32
CA ARG A 21 -16.56 6.00 -21.29
C ARG A 21 -17.93 5.73 -20.67
N LYS A 22 -18.02 4.81 -19.71
CA LYS A 22 -19.27 4.49 -18.99
C LYS A 22 -19.68 5.56 -17.98
N GLY A 23 -18.72 6.23 -17.34
CA GLY A 23 -18.99 7.25 -16.32
C GLY A 23 -19.63 6.70 -15.05
N GLY A 24 -20.09 7.59 -14.18
CA GLY A 24 -20.82 7.25 -12.95
C GLY A 24 -19.99 6.48 -11.91
N ILE A 25 -20.61 5.48 -11.26
CA ILE A 25 -20.02 4.70 -10.16
C ILE A 25 -18.77 3.91 -10.61
N ILE A 26 -18.77 3.41 -11.85
CA ILE A 26 -17.62 2.66 -12.41
C ILE A 26 -16.39 3.57 -12.55
N LEU A 27 -16.59 4.82 -12.98
CA LEU A 27 -15.52 5.80 -13.03
C LEU A 27 -15.06 6.20 -11.62
N ALA A 28 -15.97 6.30 -10.65
CA ALA A 28 -15.62 6.57 -9.27
C ALA A 28 -14.77 5.44 -8.64
N ILE A 29 -15.17 4.18 -8.83
CA ILE A 29 -14.38 3.01 -8.40
C ILE A 29 -13.04 2.97 -9.12
N TYR A 30 -13.00 3.25 -10.43
CA TYR A 30 -11.75 3.27 -11.18
C TYR A 30 -10.77 4.32 -10.66
N LYS A 31 -11.26 5.53 -10.34
CA LYS A 31 -10.45 6.60 -9.73
C LYS A 31 -9.87 6.22 -8.37
N HIS A 32 -10.58 5.39 -7.59
CA HIS A 32 -10.16 4.95 -6.26
C HIS A 32 -9.70 3.48 -6.22
N SER A 33 -9.49 2.86 -7.38
CA SER A 33 -9.24 1.41 -7.50
C SER A 33 -7.93 0.99 -6.83
N LEU A 34 -6.88 1.82 -6.96
CA LEU A 34 -5.61 1.61 -6.28
C LEU A 34 -5.80 1.64 -4.76
N SER A 35 -6.42 2.68 -4.20
CA SER A 35 -6.66 2.80 -2.76
C SER A 35 -7.53 1.67 -2.23
N LEU A 36 -8.58 1.27 -2.97
CA LEU A 36 -9.44 0.15 -2.59
C LEU A 36 -8.68 -1.18 -2.60
N SER A 37 -7.83 -1.41 -3.60
CA SER A 37 -6.99 -2.61 -3.69
C SER A 37 -6.00 -2.66 -2.53
N LEU A 38 -5.35 -1.54 -2.21
CA LEU A 38 -4.44 -1.44 -1.06
C LEU A 38 -5.18 -1.67 0.26
N LEU A 39 -6.38 -1.11 0.43
CA LEU A 39 -7.20 -1.35 1.62
C LEU A 39 -7.60 -2.82 1.75
N LEU A 40 -7.98 -3.47 0.65
CA LEU A 40 -8.32 -4.89 0.65
C LEU A 40 -7.11 -5.75 1.03
N LEU A 41 -5.96 -5.51 0.40
CA LEU A 41 -4.70 -6.18 0.73
C LEU A 41 -4.30 -5.94 2.20
N PHE A 42 -4.48 -4.71 2.68
CA PHE A 42 -4.25 -4.37 4.09
C PHE A 42 -5.14 -5.18 5.02
N ILE A 43 -6.46 -5.24 4.76
CA ILE A 43 -7.40 -6.00 5.59
C ILE A 43 -7.02 -7.48 5.60
N ILE A 44 -6.75 -8.08 4.44
CA ILE A 44 -6.35 -9.49 4.35
C ILE A 44 -5.05 -9.74 5.12
N SER A 45 -4.04 -8.92 4.89
CA SER A 45 -2.74 -9.01 5.59
C SER A 45 -2.90 -8.86 7.10
N PHE A 46 -3.67 -7.86 7.54
CA PHE A 46 -3.93 -7.60 8.95
C PHE A 46 -4.68 -8.76 9.61
N MET A 47 -5.68 -9.35 8.95
CA MET A 47 -6.39 -10.53 9.47
C MET A 47 -5.47 -11.75 9.59
N LEU A 48 -4.59 -11.99 8.62
CA LEU A 48 -3.59 -13.05 8.69
C LEU A 48 -2.61 -12.83 9.83
N HIS A 49 -2.11 -11.60 9.99
CA HIS A 49 -1.21 -11.22 11.08
C HIS A 49 -1.89 -11.41 12.45
N TRP A 50 -3.10 -10.89 12.62
CA TRP A 50 -3.90 -11.04 13.84
C TRP A 50 -4.13 -12.52 14.19
N TYR A 51 -4.50 -13.33 13.20
CA TYR A 51 -4.71 -14.76 13.39
C TYR A 51 -3.43 -15.48 13.81
N GLY A 52 -2.32 -15.22 13.11
CA GLY A 52 -1.02 -15.83 13.41
C GLY A 52 -0.52 -15.44 14.80
N SER A 53 -0.61 -14.15 15.13
CA SER A 53 -0.15 -13.58 16.39
C SER A 53 -0.96 -14.12 17.59
N ASN A 54 -2.30 -14.24 17.48
CA ASN A 54 -3.10 -14.88 18.54
C ASN A 54 -2.72 -16.36 18.73
N LYS A 55 -2.50 -17.10 17.64
CA LYS A 55 -2.15 -18.52 17.71
C LYS A 55 -0.80 -18.72 18.38
N ASP A 56 0.19 -17.91 18.03
CA ASP A 56 1.53 -17.92 18.66
C ASP A 56 1.42 -17.58 20.15
N PHE A 57 0.71 -16.50 20.48
CA PHE A 57 0.47 -16.11 21.87
C PHE A 57 -0.17 -17.23 22.69
N ASN A 58 -1.26 -17.83 22.20
CA ASN A 58 -1.95 -18.90 22.89
C ASN A 58 -1.11 -20.17 23.02
N GLN A 59 -0.25 -20.46 22.05
CA GLN A 59 0.66 -21.58 22.13
C GLN A 59 1.66 -21.39 23.28
N ILE A 60 2.24 -20.19 23.40
CA ILE A 60 3.16 -19.84 24.49
C ILE A 60 2.45 -19.88 25.85
N GLU A 61 1.28 -19.23 25.98
CA GLU A 61 0.52 -19.21 27.23
C GLU A 61 0.10 -20.62 27.66
N SER A 62 -0.31 -21.48 26.72
CA SER A 62 -0.68 -22.86 27.02
C SER A 62 0.51 -23.69 27.51
N LEU A 63 1.71 -23.48 26.97
CA LEU A 63 2.92 -24.16 27.42
C LEU A 63 3.34 -23.71 28.83
N GLU A 64 3.05 -22.45 29.16
CA GLU A 64 3.34 -21.87 30.47
C GLU A 64 2.20 -22.06 31.50
N GLY A 65 1.16 -22.83 31.16
CA GLY A 65 0.03 -23.14 32.03
C GLY A 65 -0.88 -21.93 32.32
N ARG A 66 -0.78 -20.87 31.51
CA ARG A 66 -1.58 -19.65 31.64
C ARG A 66 -2.84 -19.70 30.78
N ARG A 67 -3.73 -18.73 31.00
CA ARG A 67 -5.02 -18.66 30.31
C ARG A 67 -4.85 -18.12 28.91
N THR A 68 -5.36 -18.85 27.92
CA THR A 68 -5.41 -18.42 26.52
C THR A 68 -6.49 -17.36 26.30
N GLU A 69 -6.29 -16.52 25.29
CA GLU A 69 -7.25 -15.51 24.85
C GLU A 69 -7.96 -15.93 23.57
N THR A 70 -9.26 -15.65 23.49
CA THR A 70 -10.00 -15.78 22.23
C THR A 70 -9.51 -14.74 21.21
N MET A 71 -9.75 -15.01 19.93
CA MET A 71 -9.38 -14.07 18.84
C MET A 71 -9.82 -12.63 19.12
N TRP A 72 -11.08 -12.45 19.50
CA TRP A 72 -11.67 -11.14 19.76
C TRP A 72 -11.06 -10.43 20.97
N GLN A 73 -10.68 -11.17 22.01
CA GLN A 73 -9.97 -10.59 23.16
C GLN A 73 -8.57 -10.13 22.74
N TYR A 74 -7.90 -10.92 21.91
CA TYR A 74 -6.55 -10.63 21.45
C TYR A 74 -6.46 -9.40 20.54
N LEU A 75 -7.55 -9.02 19.87
CA LEU A 75 -7.61 -7.77 19.09
C LEU A 75 -7.37 -6.52 19.95
N GLY A 76 -7.76 -6.58 21.23
CA GLY A 76 -7.49 -5.53 22.22
C GLY A 76 -6.19 -5.72 23.01
N ASN A 77 -5.46 -6.81 22.77
CA ASN A 77 -4.22 -7.12 23.49
C ASN A 77 -3.09 -6.21 23.00
N SER A 78 -2.30 -5.67 23.93
CA SER A 78 -1.19 -4.76 23.60
C SER A 78 -0.11 -5.40 22.75
N ARG A 79 0.06 -6.74 22.83
CA ARG A 79 1.08 -7.45 22.06
C ARG A 79 0.81 -7.42 20.56
N LEU A 80 -0.43 -7.62 20.13
CA LEU A 80 -0.80 -7.50 18.72
C LEU A 80 -0.41 -6.14 18.14
N TRP A 81 -0.76 -5.08 18.88
CA TRP A 81 -0.46 -3.71 18.48
C TRP A 81 1.03 -3.43 18.53
N PHE A 82 1.75 -3.93 19.55
CA PHE A 82 3.20 -3.81 19.63
C PHE A 82 3.87 -4.45 18.41
N GLU A 83 3.51 -5.68 18.05
CA GLU A 83 4.03 -6.38 16.87
C GLU A 83 3.71 -5.62 15.57
N SER A 84 2.49 -5.10 15.45
CA SER A 84 2.07 -4.26 14.31
C SER A 84 2.87 -2.96 14.22
N PHE A 85 3.07 -2.27 15.34
CA PHE A 85 3.84 -1.02 15.38
C PHE A 85 5.33 -1.25 15.16
N GLN A 86 5.90 -2.37 15.63
CA GLN A 86 7.29 -2.74 15.35
C GLN A 86 7.50 -2.99 13.85
N ASN A 87 6.57 -3.70 13.20
CA ASN A 87 6.62 -3.89 11.74
C ASN A 87 6.63 -2.54 11.01
N TRP A 88 5.69 -1.64 11.34
CA TRP A 88 5.65 -0.31 10.73
C TRP A 88 6.90 0.52 11.04
N GLN A 89 7.40 0.47 12.28
CA GLN A 89 8.61 1.16 12.69
C GLN A 89 9.84 0.69 11.90
N SER A 90 9.96 -0.62 11.65
CA SER A 90 11.02 -1.18 10.81
C SER A 90 10.90 -0.73 9.35
N GLU A 91 9.69 -0.70 8.81
CA GLU A 91 9.47 -0.26 7.43
C GLU A 91 9.81 1.24 7.25
N PHE A 92 9.37 2.10 8.18
CA PHE A 92 9.74 3.52 8.15
C PHE A 92 11.24 3.73 8.27
N LEU A 93 11.91 2.98 9.15
CA LEU A 93 13.36 3.03 9.27
C LEU A 93 14.05 2.60 7.97
N SER A 94 13.54 1.56 7.32
CA SER A 94 14.07 1.06 6.05
C SER A 94 13.91 2.08 4.92
N VAL A 95 12.72 2.68 4.77
CA VAL A 95 12.47 3.74 3.79
C VAL A 95 13.36 4.96 4.08
N PHE A 96 13.46 5.38 5.35
CA PHE A 96 14.33 6.47 5.76
C PHE A 96 15.80 6.18 5.44
N ALA A 97 16.28 4.97 5.73
CA ALA A 97 17.63 4.54 5.41
C ALA A 97 17.89 4.57 3.91
N ILE A 98 16.96 4.08 3.08
CA ILE A 98 17.07 4.13 1.61
C ILE A 98 17.16 5.57 1.12
N ILE A 99 16.32 6.48 1.62
CA ILE A 99 16.36 7.91 1.25
C ILE A 99 17.71 8.52 1.64
N PHE A 100 18.15 8.33 2.89
CA PHE A 100 19.38 8.91 3.39
C PHE A 100 20.61 8.37 2.64
N LEU A 101 20.68 7.05 2.45
CA LEU A 101 21.74 6.41 1.68
C LEU A 101 21.71 6.85 0.22
N SER A 102 20.54 7.01 -0.42
CA SER A 102 20.48 7.49 -1.82
C SER A 102 20.99 8.91 -2.01
N ILE A 103 20.89 9.76 -0.98
CA ILE A 103 21.43 11.13 -0.98
C ILE A 103 22.94 11.12 -0.73
N TYR A 104 23.40 10.34 0.26
CA TYR A 104 24.78 10.34 0.73
C TYR A 104 25.70 9.45 -0.11
N LEU A 105 25.24 8.25 -0.44
CA LEU A 105 25.86 7.31 -1.38
C LEU A 105 25.27 7.56 -2.76
N ARG A 106 25.73 8.63 -3.41
CA ARG A 106 25.41 8.88 -4.81
C ARG A 106 26.25 7.93 -5.67
N GLU A 107 25.70 6.76 -6.02
CA GLU A 107 26.35 5.88 -6.98
C GLU A 107 26.52 6.60 -8.33
N ILE A 108 27.76 6.65 -8.83
CA ILE A 108 28.08 7.14 -10.17
C ILE A 108 27.44 6.17 -11.17
N GLY A 109 26.35 6.59 -11.81
CA GLY A 109 25.70 5.84 -12.89
C GLY A 109 24.19 5.61 -12.77
N SER A 110 23.48 6.15 -11.76
CA SER A 110 22.04 5.89 -11.64
C SER A 110 21.21 6.58 -12.76
N PRO A 111 20.35 5.85 -13.48
CA PRO A 111 19.57 6.36 -14.60
C PRO A 111 18.29 7.05 -14.09
N GLN A 112 18.43 8.16 -13.36
CA GLN A 112 17.32 9.11 -13.20
C GLN A 112 17.28 10.07 -14.40
N SER A 113 17.33 9.51 -15.61
CA SER A 113 17.19 10.27 -16.84
C SER A 113 15.71 10.55 -17.12
N LYS A 114 15.27 11.76 -16.76
CA LYS A 114 14.13 12.53 -17.31
C LYS A 114 12.71 11.94 -17.20
N PRO A 115 11.69 12.83 -17.15
CA PRO A 115 10.29 12.46 -16.93
C PRO A 115 9.70 11.65 -18.08
N VAL A 116 8.93 10.62 -17.73
CA VAL A 116 8.10 9.84 -18.66
C VAL A 116 6.86 10.68 -19.02
N ASP A 117 7.06 11.63 -19.94
CA ASP A 117 5.98 12.23 -20.74
C ASP A 117 6.20 11.79 -22.20
N ALA A 118 5.66 10.62 -22.54
CA ALA A 118 5.53 10.16 -23.92
C ALA A 118 4.23 9.34 -24.07
N PRO A 119 3.20 9.90 -24.73
CA PRO A 119 2.11 9.10 -25.26
C PRO A 119 2.66 8.13 -26.31
N HIS A 120 2.38 6.84 -26.16
CA HIS A 120 2.81 5.78 -27.09
C HIS A 120 1.93 5.70 -28.37
N SER A 121 1.53 6.84 -28.94
CA SER A 121 0.75 6.82 -30.19
C SER A 121 0.98 8.07 -31.04
N GLU A 122 2.16 8.17 -31.62
CA GLU A 122 2.43 8.94 -32.84
C GLU A 122 3.30 8.05 -33.72
N THR A 123 2.66 7.18 -34.52
CA THR A 123 3.29 6.50 -35.66
C THR A 123 2.57 7.00 -36.92
N GLY A 124 3.28 7.80 -37.74
CA GLY A 124 3.03 8.12 -39.15
C GLY A 124 1.66 8.72 -39.50
N GLU A 125 1.53 9.93 -40.05
CA GLU A 125 2.30 10.56 -41.14
C GLU A 125 2.52 12.06 -40.96
#